data_AF-A0A830ERG0-F1
#
_entry.id   AF-A0A830ERG0-F1
#
_cell.length_a   1.000
_cell.length_b   1.000
_cell.length_c   1.000
_cell.angle_alpha   90.00
_cell.angle_beta   90.00
_cell.angle_gamma   90.00
#
_symmetry.space_group_name_H-M   'P 1'
#
loop_
_entity.id
_entity.type
_entity.pdbx_description
1 polymer ?
#
loop_
_entity_poly.entity_id
_entity_poly.type
_entity_poly.pdbx_seq_one_letter_code
_entity_poly.pdbx_strand_id
1 'polypeptide(L)' 'MVIPTTSVWEEITDGFTPESVMEYEKATVYGDSEQERVLHQGPIRMLPNGWIALPTGRLLSPEAVHHIDP' A
#
# COMPACT_ATOMS: atom_id res chain seq x y z
N MET A 1 -22.35 8.51 -13.59
CA MET A 1 -21.86 7.13 -13.54
C MET A 1 -20.91 7.05 -12.38
N VAL A 2 -21.37 6.54 -11.24
CA VAL A 2 -20.54 6.32 -10.04
C VAL A 2 -19.99 4.91 -10.18
N ILE A 3 -18.68 4.79 -10.40
CA ILE A 3 -18.02 3.48 -10.36
C ILE A 3 -17.90 3.13 -8.87
N PRO A 4 -18.57 2.09 -8.35
CA PRO A 4 -18.21 1.57 -7.04
C PRO A 4 -16.75 1.14 -7.12
N THR A 5 -15.89 1.72 -6.29
CA THR A 5 -14.46 1.38 -6.19
C THR A 5 -14.27 0.03 -5.52
N THR A 6 -15.02 -0.99 -5.93
CA THR A 6 -14.82 -2.40 -5.57
C THR A 6 -13.79 -2.99 -6.51
N SER A 7 -12.61 -3.38 -6.08
CA SER A 7 -11.64 -2.54 -5.41
C SER A 7 -10.41 -2.62 -6.28
N VAL A 8 -9.80 -1.49 -6.65
CA VAL A 8 -8.51 -1.56 -7.36
C VAL A 8 -7.49 -2.37 -6.54
N TRP A 9 -7.66 -2.37 -5.22
CA TRP A 9 -6.99 -3.28 -4.31
C TRP A 9 -7.35 -4.74 -4.47
N GLU A 10 -8.63 -5.07 -4.62
CA GLU A 10 -9.09 -6.46 -4.81
C GLU A 10 -8.48 -7.02 -6.09
N GLU A 11 -8.37 -6.23 -7.15
CA GLU A 11 -7.69 -6.65 -8.38
C GLU A 11 -6.18 -6.88 -8.17
N ILE A 12 -5.51 -6.00 -7.41
CA ILE A 12 -4.09 -6.15 -7.07
C ILE A 12 -3.86 -7.32 -6.11
N THR A 13 -4.82 -7.60 -5.23
CA THR A 13 -4.74 -8.64 -4.21
C THR A 13 -5.43 -9.94 -4.62
N ASP A 14 -6.03 -10.03 -5.82
CA ASP A 14 -6.77 -11.22 -6.30
C ASP A 14 -5.87 -12.48 -6.34
N GLY A 15 -4.57 -12.28 -6.55
CA GLY A 15 -3.55 -13.33 -6.49
C GLY A 15 -2.95 -13.58 -5.10
N PHE A 16 -3.35 -12.84 -4.07
CA PHE A 16 -2.83 -12.95 -2.71
C PHE A 16 -3.92 -13.40 -1.75
N THR A 17 -3.59 -14.34 -0.87
CA THR A 17 -4.50 -14.76 0.20
C THR A 17 -4.79 -13.57 1.13
N PRO A 18 -6.05 -13.23 1.41
CA PRO A 18 -6.42 -12.05 2.20
C PRO A 18 -5.86 -12.12 3.63
N GLU A 19 -5.63 -13.32 4.16
CA GLU A 19 -4.98 -13.55 5.46
C GLU A 19 -3.50 -13.13 5.50
N SER A 20 -2.88 -12.94 4.34
CA SER A 20 -1.46 -12.58 4.20
C SER A 20 -1.25 -11.10 3.88
N VAL A 21 -2.34 -10.36 3.68
CA VAL A 21 -2.32 -8.92 3.37
C VAL A 21 -2.58 -8.15 4.66
N MET A 22 -1.63 -7.30 5.07
CA MET A 22 -1.82 -6.43 6.23
C MET A 22 -2.38 -5.08 5.78
N GLU A 23 -3.58 -4.75 6.21
CA GLU A 23 -4.23 -3.47 5.93
C GLU A 23 -3.97 -2.49 7.06
N TYR A 24 -3.48 -1.31 6.73
CA TYR A 24 -3.33 -0.19 7.64
C TYR A 24 -4.24 0.94 7.17
N GLU A 25 -5.15 1.41 8.01
CA GLU A 25 -6.05 2.52 7.65
C GLU A 25 -5.32 3.87 7.57
N LYS A 26 -4.21 4.02 8.30
CA LYS A 26 -3.43 5.25 8.36
C LYS A 26 -1.95 4.93 8.55
N ALA A 27 -1.23 4.75 7.45
CA ALA A 27 0.22 4.64 7.48
C ALA A 27 0.88 5.75 6.65
N THR A 28 2.07 6.16 7.07
CA THR A 28 2.93 7.03 6.29
C THR A 28 4.10 6.21 5.75
N VAL A 29 4.23 6.16 4.44
CA VAL A 29 5.26 5.43 3.72
C VAL A 29 6.32 6.42 3.28
N TYR A 30 7.54 6.23 3.75
CA TYR A 30 8.70 7.06 3.41
C TYR A 30 9.62 6.32 2.44
N GLY A 31 10.05 7.04 1.41
CA GLY A 31 11.00 6.54 0.42
C GLY A 31 12.45 6.85 0.73
N ASP A 32 12.71 7.39 1.92
CA ASP A 32 14.04 7.70 2.40
C ASP A 32 14.12 7.46 3.92
N SER A 33 15.33 7.24 4.43
CA SER A 33 15.58 6.98 5.85
C SER A 33 15.45 8.25 6.70
N GLU A 34 15.66 9.43 6.12
CA GLU A 34 15.54 10.74 6.76
C GLU A 34 14.08 11.22 6.86
N GLN A 35 13.12 10.42 6.40
CA GLN A 35 11.66 10.73 6.42
C GLN A 35 11.29 12.02 5.65
N GLU A 36 12.21 12.61 4.88
CA GLU A 36 11.96 13.81 4.08
C GLU A 36 11.10 13.54 2.84
N ARG A 37 11.12 12.29 2.35
CA ARG A 37 10.40 11.88 1.14
C ARG A 37 9.21 10.98 1.45
N VAL A 38 8.06 11.59 1.68
CA VAL A 38 6.78 10.87 1.82
C VAL A 38 6.32 10.37 0.45
N LEU A 39 6.25 9.05 0.29
CA LEU A 39 5.70 8.41 -0.91
C LEU A 39 4.17 8.34 -0.87
N HIS A 40 3.62 8.04 0.31
CA HIS A 40 2.18 7.96 0.52
C HIS A 40 1.84 8.19 1.98
N GLN A 41 0.68 8.79 2.21
CA GLN A 41 0.10 8.95 3.54
C GLN A 41 -1.38 8.59 3.49
N GLY A 42 -1.81 7.67 4.35
CA GLY A 42 -3.20 7.22 4.44
C GLY A 42 -3.31 5.69 4.41
N PRO A 43 -4.42 5.14 3.91
CA PRO A 43 -4.63 3.71 3.95
C PRO A 43 -3.66 3.01 2.99
N ILE A 44 -3.02 1.95 3.47
CA ILE A 44 -2.12 1.10 2.70
C ILE A 44 -2.48 -0.38 2.92
N ARG A 45 -2.15 -1.24 1.95
CA ARG A 45 -2.13 -2.70 2.16
C ARG A 45 -0.74 -3.21 1.85
N MET A 46 -0.10 -3.79 2.86
CA MET A 46 1.15 -4.48 2.73
C MET A 46 0.88 -5.91 2.29
N LEU A 47 1.39 -6.27 1.13
CA LEU A 47 1.39 -7.60 0.59
C LEU A 47 2.50 -8.44 1.26
N PRO A 48 2.35 -9.78 1.33
CA PRO A 48 3.32 -10.65 1.99
C PRO A 48 4.69 -10.70 1.28
N ASN A 49 4.74 -10.26 0.02
CA ASN A 49 5.96 -10.12 -0.76
C ASN A 49 6.68 -8.77 -0.50
N GLY A 50 6.21 -7.96 0.45
CA GLY A 50 6.77 -6.66 0.82
C GLY A 50 6.27 -5.48 -0.02
N TRP A 51 5.44 -5.73 -1.03
CA TRP A 51 4.86 -4.66 -1.83
C TRP A 51 3.77 -3.93 -1.06
N ILE A 52 3.67 -2.61 -1.27
CA ILE A 52 2.60 -1.81 -0.69
C ILE A 52 1.68 -1.38 -1.81
N ALA A 53 0.49 -1.96 -1.86
CA ALA A 53 -0.53 -1.41 -2.73
C ALA A 53 -1.07 -0.12 -2.10
N LEU A 54 -1.70 0.75 -2.90
CA LEU A 54 -2.30 2.03 -2.52
C LEU A 54 -3.75 2.09 -3.02
N PRO A 55 -4.62 2.92 -2.40
CA PRO A 55 -6.04 2.99 -2.77
C PRO A 55 -6.28 3.64 -4.13
N THR A 56 -5.25 4.28 -4.64
CA THR A 56 -5.19 4.83 -5.98
C THR A 56 -4.91 3.78 -7.05
N GLY A 57 -4.71 2.51 -6.69
CA GLY A 57 -4.36 1.43 -7.63
C GLY A 57 -2.87 1.40 -7.98
N ARG A 58 -2.05 2.06 -7.18
CA ARG A 58 -0.59 2.06 -7.34
C ARG A 58 0.04 1.02 -6.45
N LEU A 59 1.11 0.41 -6.93
CA LEU A 59 1.98 -0.47 -6.16
C LEU A 59 3.29 0.26 -5.90
N LEU A 60 3.70 0.32 -4.63
CA LEU A 60 5.01 0.77 -4.21
C LEU A 60 5.90 -0.45 -4.00
N SER A 61 7.07 -0.41 -4.64
CA SER A 61 8.08 -1.45 -4.49
C SER A 61 8.66 -1.41 -3.07
N PRO A 62 8.90 -2.56 -2.42
CA PRO A 62 9.57 -2.62 -1.12
C PRO A 62 10.94 -1.94 -1.15
N GLU A 63 11.66 -2.02 -2.28
CA GLU A 63 12.97 -1.39 -2.44
C GLU A 63 12.90 0.14 -2.47
N ALA A 64 11.74 0.70 -2.84
CA ALA A 64 11.51 2.14 -2.79
C ALA A 64 11.04 2.60 -1.41
N VAL A 65 10.65 1.68 -0.52
CA VAL A 65 10.11 1.98 0.80
C VAL A 65 11.18 1.71 1.86
N HIS A 66 11.61 2.77 2.53
CA HIS A 66 12.63 2.68 3.57
C HIS A 66 12.03 2.60 4.97
N HIS A 67 10.95 3.34 5.22
CA HIS A 67 10.30 3.39 6.52
C HIS A 67 8.79 3.46 6.38
N ILE A 68 8.07 2.78 7.26
CA ILE A 68 6.61 2.81 7.34
C ILE A 68 6.24 3.12 8.78
N ASP A 69 5.46 4.18 8.96
CA ASP A 69 4.97 4.63 10.26
C ASP A 69 3.45 4.38 10.33
N PRO A 70 2.99 3.35 11.08
CA PRO A 70 1.57 2.97 11.20
C PRO A 70 0.78 3.74 12.25
#